data_AF-A0A452H451-F1
#
_entry.id   AF-A0A452H451-F1
#
_cell.length_a   1.000
_cell.length_b   1.000
_cell.length_c   1.000
_cell.angle_alpha   90.00
_cell.angle_beta   90.00
_cell.angle_gamma   90.00
#
_symmetry.space_group_name_H-M   'P 1'
#
loop_
_entity.id
_entity.type
_entity.pdbx_description
1 polymer ?
#
loop_
_entity_poly.entity_id
_entity_poly.type
_entity_poly.pdbx_seq_one_letter_code
_entity_poly.pdbx_strand_id
1 'polypeptide(L)'
;MELKKSVDENTSVLQNLKKTDEPAPVGNYNQRKEEEEKQLFKLSQQLQKLAAVLSQDNVTKGYTVDGKCRNSPQTEQENEEEEDEDDESSGEEDAEEEEDEEEDDDELEDQPTIKECITVGDFVAQQEGDLTFKKGEVLLILDKKPDGWWIATNSKGERGLVPKTYLMACNKGVGQEPSEEESEEDIEVVDETADKTEIKRRTDSHWSAVRKAITENNTVDVLATMGAVPAGFRPSTLSQLLEEGNQFQASYFIQPELTPSQLAFKDLIWNPEKDTIQPRPTRVSLILTLWSCKMIPLPGVSIQVLSRHVRLCLFDGNRVLSNIHTVRATWQPKNPKTWTFSPRVTGILPSLLDGDCFIRSNSSSPDIGILFELGITYIRNSTGERGELSCGWAFLKLFDSSGIPVSSKTYELLLNGGTPYERGVEVDPSISRRASSSVFHQMITLKKQPQLLVKLRSLSTRSKGILNLLPETLIGSMCYIHLLIFYRQILSDVLLKDRISMQSADLISNPILATFPKLMEQPDLMDALRSAWAEKESTLKRSEKRDREFLKSVFFLVYHDCVFPLLQSTFLPEHKWADEESEASRWKVIADFLKQNQEKDSALYSLLSSESVHKAFDISEIAYDFLGQARKSSASV
;
A
#
# COMPACT_ATOMS: atom_id res chain seq x y z
N MET A 1 -2.58 30.25 -7.92
CA MET A 1 -2.61 30.23 -6.44
C MET A 1 -1.68 29.18 -5.85
N GLU A 2 -1.75 27.93 -6.31
CA GLU A 2 -1.06 26.76 -5.74
C GLU A 2 0.47 26.92 -5.59
N LEU A 3 1.16 27.48 -6.60
CA LEU A 3 2.60 27.76 -6.51
C LEU A 3 2.98 28.61 -5.29
N LYS A 4 2.14 29.59 -4.91
CA LYS A 4 2.38 30.39 -3.70
C LYS A 4 2.17 29.55 -2.43
N LYS A 5 1.08 28.79 -2.37
CA LYS A 5 0.80 27.85 -1.27
C LYS A 5 1.99 26.89 -1.07
N SER A 6 2.53 26.31 -2.14
CA SER A 6 3.69 25.41 -2.09
C SER A 6 4.97 26.11 -1.59
N VAL A 7 5.24 27.35 -2.01
CA VAL A 7 6.37 28.15 -1.49
C VAL A 7 6.19 28.47 0.00
N ASP A 8 4.99 28.86 0.42
CA ASP A 8 4.68 29.18 1.82
C ASP A 8 4.77 27.90 2.71
N GLU A 9 4.30 26.76 2.21
CA GLU A 9 4.42 25.43 2.85
C GLU A 9 5.88 24.98 2.97
N ASN A 10 6.66 25.05 1.87
CA ASN A 10 8.09 24.72 1.88
C ASN A 10 8.88 25.65 2.81
N THR A 11 8.51 26.93 2.90
CA THR A 11 9.13 27.89 3.84
C THR A 11 8.86 27.49 5.29
N SER A 12 7.63 27.09 5.61
CA SER A 12 7.25 26.59 6.94
C SER A 12 8.00 25.29 7.31
N VAL A 13 8.10 24.34 6.38
CA VAL A 13 8.90 23.11 6.57
C VAL A 13 10.36 23.46 6.82
N LEU A 14 10.97 24.28 5.96
CA LEU A 14 12.38 24.65 6.04
C LEU A 14 12.71 25.33 7.37
N GLN A 15 11.88 26.27 7.84
CA GLN A 15 12.06 26.93 9.14
C GLN A 15 12.11 25.92 10.29
N ASN A 16 11.22 24.93 10.29
CA ASN A 16 11.10 23.92 11.36
C ASN A 16 12.25 22.90 11.41
N LEU A 17 12.94 22.65 10.29
CA LEU A 17 14.06 21.70 10.21
C LEU A 17 15.24 22.10 11.13
N LYS A 18 15.75 21.14 11.93
CA LYS A 18 16.93 21.31 12.78
C LYS A 18 18.01 20.29 12.41
N LYS A 19 19.27 20.67 12.62
CA LYS A 19 20.43 19.80 12.38
C LYS A 19 20.43 18.53 13.26
N THR A 20 19.70 18.54 14.37
CA THR A 20 19.47 17.37 15.25
C THR A 20 18.66 16.26 14.58
N ASP A 21 17.90 16.61 13.53
CA ASP A 21 16.90 15.73 12.91
C ASP A 21 17.54 14.92 11.76
N GLU A 22 18.81 15.19 11.46
CA GLU A 22 19.65 14.52 10.46
C GLU A 22 20.51 13.42 11.12
N PRO A 23 20.14 12.13 11.02
CA PRO A 23 20.92 11.01 11.57
C PRO A 23 22.22 10.73 10.81
N ALA A 24 22.41 11.35 9.63
CA ALA A 24 23.60 11.26 8.81
C ALA A 24 24.32 12.62 8.76
N PRO A 25 25.66 12.66 8.64
CA PRO A 25 26.43 13.90 8.72
C PRO A 25 26.29 14.76 7.44
N VAL A 26 25.26 15.62 7.40
CA VAL A 26 25.07 16.59 6.30
C VAL A 26 26.12 17.71 6.37
N GLY A 27 27.05 17.72 5.42
CA GLY A 27 28.01 18.80 5.21
C GLY A 27 27.32 20.13 4.90
N ASN A 28 27.84 21.21 5.48
CA ASN A 28 27.37 22.60 5.31
C ASN A 28 25.86 22.83 5.53
N TYR A 29 25.19 21.98 6.33
CA TYR A 29 23.74 22.05 6.60
C TYR A 29 23.19 23.47 6.85
N ASN A 30 23.80 24.24 7.76
CA ASN A 30 23.33 25.58 8.11
C ASN A 30 23.41 26.55 6.91
N GLN A 31 24.48 26.48 6.12
CA GLN A 31 24.67 27.30 4.92
C GLN A 31 23.62 26.97 3.86
N ARG A 32 23.38 25.68 3.61
CA ARG A 32 22.35 25.24 2.65
C ARG A 32 20.95 25.68 3.06
N LYS A 33 20.61 25.59 4.36
CA LYS A 33 19.34 26.11 4.87
C LYS A 33 19.20 27.61 4.60
N GLU A 34 20.25 28.39 4.84
CA GLU A 34 20.27 29.84 4.54
C GLU A 34 20.19 30.14 3.03
N GLU A 35 20.76 29.28 2.18
CA GLU A 35 20.70 29.37 0.71
C GLU A 35 19.29 29.05 0.18
N GLU A 36 18.63 28.03 0.71
CA GLU A 36 17.23 27.70 0.38
C GLU A 36 16.23 28.73 0.93
N GLU A 37 16.44 29.26 2.14
CA GLU A 37 15.63 30.36 2.70
C GLU A 37 15.68 31.59 1.78
N LYS A 38 16.85 31.93 1.22
CA LYS A 38 17.01 32.99 0.21
C LYS A 38 16.32 32.67 -1.11
N GLN A 39 16.35 31.41 -1.57
CA GLN A 39 15.67 30.99 -2.80
C GLN A 39 14.15 31.07 -2.66
N LEU A 40 13.57 30.52 -1.59
CA LEU A 40 12.13 30.59 -1.32
C LEU A 40 11.65 32.04 -1.14
N PHE A 41 12.43 32.88 -0.45
CA PHE A 41 12.14 34.32 -0.33
C PHE A 41 12.12 35.02 -1.70
N LYS A 42 13.10 34.73 -2.57
CA LYS A 42 13.15 35.24 -3.95
C LYS A 42 11.95 34.76 -4.77
N LEU A 43 11.58 33.48 -4.67
CA LEU A 43 10.43 32.91 -5.37
C LEU A 43 9.12 33.55 -4.90
N SER A 44 8.94 33.76 -3.58
CA SER A 44 7.78 34.46 -3.02
C SER A 44 7.68 35.89 -3.55
N GLN A 45 8.79 36.64 -3.64
CA GLN A 45 8.79 37.97 -4.29
C GLN A 45 8.42 37.92 -5.77
N GLN A 46 8.89 36.92 -6.53
CA GLN A 46 8.55 36.76 -7.95
C GLN A 46 7.06 36.45 -8.12
N LEU A 47 6.50 35.55 -7.30
CA LEU A 47 5.07 35.22 -7.30
C LEU A 47 4.20 36.40 -6.86
N GLN A 48 4.64 37.22 -5.91
CA GLN A 48 3.94 38.46 -5.52
C GLN A 48 3.91 39.48 -6.67
N LYS A 49 5.02 39.65 -7.40
CA LYS A 49 5.07 40.52 -8.60
C LYS A 49 4.17 40.01 -9.73
N LEU A 50 4.18 38.70 -10.00
CA LEU A 50 3.30 38.08 -11.00
C LEU A 50 1.82 38.24 -10.62
N ALA A 51 1.46 38.05 -9.34
CA ALA A 51 0.10 38.28 -8.86
C ALA A 51 -0.34 39.74 -9.03
N ALA A 52 0.57 40.71 -8.80
CA ALA A 52 0.28 42.13 -9.02
C ALA A 52 0.00 42.43 -10.51
N VAL A 53 0.82 41.92 -11.44
CA VAL A 53 0.60 42.08 -12.90
C VAL A 53 -0.73 41.46 -13.33
N LEU A 54 -1.00 40.20 -12.95
CA LEU A 54 -2.26 39.52 -13.28
C LEU A 54 -3.49 40.24 -12.72
N SER A 55 -3.37 40.88 -11.55
CA SER A 55 -4.45 41.71 -10.99
C SER A 55 -4.63 43.05 -11.71
N GLN A 56 -3.62 43.55 -12.43
CA GLN A 56 -3.71 44.76 -13.24
C GLN A 56 -4.30 44.47 -14.63
N ASP A 57 -3.88 43.40 -15.32
CA ASP A 57 -4.42 43.03 -16.64
C ASP A 57 -5.93 42.72 -16.60
N ASN A 58 -6.42 42.16 -15.50
CA ASN A 58 -7.85 41.94 -15.26
C ASN A 58 -8.65 43.25 -15.06
N VAL A 59 -8.00 44.38 -14.76
CA VAL A 59 -8.63 45.72 -14.75
C VAL A 59 -8.57 46.35 -16.14
N THR A 60 -7.47 46.16 -16.89
CA THR A 60 -7.26 46.78 -18.21
C THR A 60 -8.23 46.28 -19.28
N LYS A 61 -8.75 45.04 -19.16
CA LYS A 61 -9.79 44.49 -20.06
C LYS A 61 -11.21 45.03 -19.79
N GLY A 62 -11.39 45.92 -18.82
CA GLY A 62 -12.71 46.38 -18.35
C GLY A 62 -13.29 47.64 -19.01
N TYR A 63 -12.72 48.18 -20.09
CA TYR A 63 -13.21 49.41 -20.76
C TYR A 63 -13.18 49.31 -22.29
N THR A 64 -14.06 50.10 -22.94
CA THR A 64 -14.59 49.82 -24.30
C THR A 64 -14.21 50.84 -25.38
N VAL A 65 -13.90 50.29 -26.58
CA VAL A 65 -14.35 50.72 -27.94
C VAL A 65 -14.04 52.15 -28.46
N ASP A 66 -13.73 52.19 -29.78
CA ASP A 66 -13.55 53.36 -30.67
C ASP A 66 -12.32 54.28 -30.44
N GLY A 67 -11.62 54.80 -31.48
CA GLY A 67 -11.75 54.48 -32.91
C GLY A 67 -10.90 55.36 -33.87
N LYS A 68 -10.43 54.75 -34.97
CA LYS A 68 -10.09 55.36 -36.28
C LYS A 68 -8.70 56.02 -36.57
N CYS A 69 -7.99 55.35 -37.50
CA CYS A 69 -7.17 55.89 -38.63
C CYS A 69 -5.70 56.39 -38.51
N ARG A 70 -4.81 55.64 -39.22
CA ARG A 70 -3.93 56.07 -40.36
C ARG A 70 -2.96 57.26 -40.14
N ASN A 71 -1.63 57.15 -40.23
CA ASN A 71 -0.79 56.49 -41.26
C ASN A 71 0.68 56.32 -40.78
N SER A 72 1.42 55.35 -41.34
CA SER A 72 2.90 55.27 -41.33
C SER A 72 3.51 55.97 -42.58
N PRO A 73 4.86 56.09 -42.70
CA PRO A 73 5.56 55.08 -43.52
C PRO A 73 7.06 54.78 -43.20
N GLN A 74 7.51 53.56 -43.59
CA GLN A 74 8.85 53.18 -44.12
C GLN A 74 10.10 53.25 -43.20
N THR A 75 11.13 52.40 -43.34
CA THR A 75 11.39 51.13 -44.12
C THR A 75 12.38 50.27 -43.28
N GLU A 76 13.02 49.16 -43.67
CA GLU A 76 13.09 48.29 -44.88
C GLU A 76 12.35 46.92 -44.58
N GLN A 77 12.37 45.76 -45.26
CA GLN A 77 13.20 45.08 -46.30
C GLN A 77 14.62 44.65 -45.85
N GLU A 78 15.30 43.66 -46.44
CA GLU A 78 14.98 42.58 -47.42
C GLU A 78 14.54 41.27 -46.69
N ASN A 79 14.07 40.12 -47.22
CA ASN A 79 13.52 39.54 -48.48
C ASN A 79 12.80 38.19 -48.07
N GLU A 80 12.35 37.17 -48.84
CA GLU A 80 12.25 36.66 -50.25
C GLU A 80 10.90 35.84 -50.29
N GLU A 81 10.09 35.70 -51.36
CA GLU A 81 10.16 34.88 -52.62
C GLU A 81 10.09 33.33 -52.42
N GLU A 82 9.23 32.51 -53.09
CA GLU A 82 8.13 32.69 -54.07
C GLU A 82 7.22 31.41 -54.19
N GLU A 83 6.01 31.54 -54.78
CA GLU A 83 5.20 30.67 -55.70
C GLU A 83 5.25 29.09 -55.68
N ASP A 84 4.24 28.29 -56.09
CA ASP A 84 2.78 28.41 -56.34
C ASP A 84 2.08 27.03 -56.57
N GLU A 85 0.74 27.02 -56.71
CA GLU A 85 -0.18 26.13 -57.49
C GLU A 85 0.14 24.61 -57.65
N ASP A 86 -0.64 23.68 -57.07
CA ASP A 86 -1.84 22.96 -57.63
C ASP A 86 -1.51 21.45 -57.87
N ASP A 87 -2.41 20.47 -58.10
CA ASP A 87 -3.86 20.48 -58.39
C ASP A 87 -4.56 19.15 -57.95
N GLU A 88 -5.91 19.09 -58.03
CA GLU A 88 -6.86 17.97 -58.30
C GLU A 88 -6.49 16.47 -58.00
N SER A 89 -7.39 15.55 -57.57
CA SER A 89 -8.82 15.41 -57.90
C SER A 89 -9.60 14.42 -57.00
N SER A 90 -10.94 14.59 -56.99
CA SER A 90 -12.07 13.63 -56.86
C SER A 90 -11.88 12.18 -56.34
N GLY A 91 -12.85 11.58 -55.62
CA GLY A 91 -14.18 12.08 -55.21
C GLY A 91 -15.19 10.94 -54.89
N GLU A 92 -16.40 11.34 -54.46
CA GLU A 92 -17.68 10.57 -54.36
C GLU A 92 -17.68 9.36 -53.37
N GLU A 93 -18.50 9.37 -52.29
CA GLU A 93 -19.94 9.01 -52.19
C GLU A 93 -20.15 7.47 -52.24
N ASP A 94 -21.08 6.83 -51.52
CA ASP A 94 -22.47 7.18 -51.15
C ASP A 94 -22.75 7.49 -49.65
N ALA A 95 -23.97 7.97 -49.38
CA ALA A 95 -24.56 8.14 -48.04
C ALA A 95 -26.05 7.73 -48.01
N GLU A 96 -26.49 7.17 -46.87
CA GLU A 96 -27.85 7.18 -46.29
C GLU A 96 -27.57 7.19 -44.76
N GLU A 97 -28.06 8.09 -43.88
CA GLU A 97 -29.41 8.64 -43.65
C GLU A 97 -30.41 7.52 -43.27
N GLU A 98 -31.29 7.66 -42.27
CA GLU A 98 -31.90 8.85 -41.66
C GLU A 98 -31.79 8.92 -40.11
N GLU A 99 -31.84 10.15 -39.58
CA GLU A 99 -32.69 10.69 -38.48
C GLU A 99 -32.99 9.79 -37.24
N ASP A 100 -32.69 10.16 -35.99
CA ASP A 100 -32.90 11.38 -35.17
C ASP A 100 -34.11 11.25 -34.22
N GLU A 101 -33.86 11.48 -32.92
CA GLU A 101 -34.83 11.99 -31.93
C GLU A 101 -34.01 12.79 -30.90
N GLU A 102 -34.09 14.13 -30.96
CA GLU A 102 -33.53 15.03 -29.96
C GLU A 102 -34.35 14.98 -28.65
N GLU A 103 -33.74 15.29 -27.50
CA GLU A 103 -34.21 16.39 -26.63
C GLU A 103 -33.23 16.67 -25.46
N ASP A 104 -33.03 17.96 -25.22
CA ASP A 104 -32.60 18.66 -24.00
C ASP A 104 -31.27 18.32 -23.26
N ASP A 105 -30.28 19.19 -23.53
CA ASP A 105 -29.32 19.69 -22.52
C ASP A 105 -30.07 20.34 -21.34
N ASP A 106 -29.62 20.10 -20.09
CA ASP A 106 -30.02 20.93 -18.94
C ASP A 106 -28.92 20.97 -17.85
N GLU A 107 -27.87 21.78 -18.07
CA GLU A 107 -26.90 22.16 -17.02
C GLU A 107 -27.59 23.04 -15.96
N LEU A 108 -28.01 22.44 -14.84
CA LEU A 108 -28.64 23.18 -13.72
C LEU A 108 -27.70 23.36 -12.51
N GLU A 109 -27.54 24.63 -12.13
CA GLU A 109 -26.64 25.11 -11.08
C GLU A 109 -27.01 24.67 -9.64
N ASP A 110 -26.05 24.82 -8.72
CA ASP A 110 -26.18 24.54 -7.29
C ASP A 110 -27.36 25.27 -6.63
N GLN A 111 -28.30 24.51 -6.06
CA GLN A 111 -29.12 24.96 -4.94
C GLN A 111 -29.17 23.93 -3.79
N PRO A 112 -28.97 24.35 -2.53
CA PRO A 112 -28.92 23.44 -1.39
C PRO A 112 -30.33 22.92 -1.05
N THR A 113 -30.74 21.82 -1.70
CA THR A 113 -31.97 21.12 -1.34
C THR A 113 -31.88 20.57 0.09
N ILE A 114 -32.48 21.33 1.01
CA ILE A 114 -32.68 20.95 2.40
C ILE A 114 -33.52 19.66 2.44
N LYS A 115 -33.04 18.63 3.13
CA LYS A 115 -33.72 17.34 3.25
C LYS A 115 -33.74 16.86 4.70
N GLU A 116 -34.88 16.32 5.12
CA GLU A 116 -35.08 15.68 6.42
C GLU A 116 -34.56 14.23 6.36
N CYS A 117 -33.77 13.81 7.36
CA CYS A 117 -33.26 12.45 7.48
C CYS A 117 -33.40 11.96 8.93
N ILE A 118 -33.71 10.67 9.10
CA ILE A 118 -33.78 10.01 10.42
C ILE A 118 -32.42 9.36 10.72
N THR A 119 -31.98 9.43 11.97
CA THR A 119 -30.73 8.82 12.41
C THR A 119 -30.89 7.32 12.69
N VAL A 120 -29.97 6.49 12.20
CA VAL A 120 -30.07 5.01 12.34
C VAL A 120 -29.33 4.43 13.55
N GLY A 121 -28.52 5.25 14.24
CA GLY A 121 -27.79 4.90 15.45
C GLY A 121 -27.42 6.14 16.26
N ASP A 122 -27.02 5.95 17.51
CA ASP A 122 -26.57 7.03 18.39
C ASP A 122 -25.15 7.51 18.01
N PHE A 123 -24.94 8.82 18.04
CA PHE A 123 -23.64 9.43 17.74
C PHE A 123 -23.34 10.53 18.76
N VAL A 124 -22.27 10.34 19.52
CA VAL A 124 -21.71 11.35 20.42
C VAL A 124 -20.63 12.11 19.65
N ALA A 125 -20.72 13.45 19.66
CA ALA A 125 -19.74 14.34 19.04
C ALA A 125 -18.31 14.01 19.48
N GLN A 126 -17.38 13.90 18.53
CA GLN A 126 -15.98 13.52 18.80
C GLN A 126 -15.00 14.69 18.56
N GLN A 127 -15.47 15.76 17.90
CA GLN A 127 -14.73 16.96 17.57
C GLN A 127 -15.57 18.21 17.85
N GLU A 128 -14.91 19.34 18.09
CA GLU A 128 -15.57 20.64 18.22
C GLU A 128 -16.21 21.02 16.86
N GLY A 129 -17.55 21.07 16.84
CA GLY A 129 -18.34 21.27 15.61
C GLY A 129 -19.03 20.02 15.07
N ASP A 130 -18.82 18.83 15.65
CA ASP A 130 -19.70 17.66 15.43
C ASP A 130 -21.05 17.89 16.15
N LEU A 131 -22.14 17.35 15.59
CA LEU A 131 -23.47 17.38 16.22
C LEU A 131 -23.76 16.04 16.92
N THR A 132 -24.05 16.07 18.22
CA THR A 132 -24.52 14.89 18.97
C THR A 132 -26.00 14.63 18.66
N PHE A 133 -26.37 13.38 18.41
CA PHE A 133 -27.74 12.95 18.17
C PHE A 133 -28.00 11.53 18.67
N LYS A 134 -29.23 11.24 19.06
CA LYS A 134 -29.67 9.86 19.38
C LYS A 134 -30.25 9.17 18.14
N LYS A 135 -30.37 7.85 18.18
CA LYS A 135 -31.06 7.03 17.17
C LYS A 135 -32.55 7.41 17.08
N GLY A 136 -33.09 7.51 15.87
CA GLY A 136 -34.47 7.90 15.61
C GLY A 136 -34.74 9.41 15.59
N GLU A 137 -33.72 10.23 15.85
CA GLU A 137 -33.82 11.69 15.78
C GLU A 137 -33.90 12.18 14.32
N VAL A 138 -34.74 13.19 14.06
CA VAL A 138 -34.86 13.82 12.74
C VAL A 138 -33.88 14.98 12.65
N LEU A 139 -33.01 14.95 11.64
CA LEU A 139 -32.01 15.96 11.37
C LEU A 139 -32.27 16.64 10.01
N LEU A 140 -32.12 17.96 10.00
CA LEU A 140 -32.30 18.81 8.82
C LEU A 140 -30.95 19.06 8.14
N ILE A 141 -30.74 18.50 6.94
CA ILE A 141 -29.46 18.60 6.23
C ILE A 141 -29.37 19.93 5.47
N LEU A 142 -28.34 20.74 5.79
CA LEU A 142 -28.09 22.07 5.22
C LEU A 142 -27.02 22.09 4.12
N ASP A 143 -25.99 21.24 4.25
CA ASP A 143 -24.83 21.19 3.34
C ASP A 143 -24.34 19.73 3.21
N LYS A 144 -23.88 19.33 2.02
CA LYS A 144 -23.55 17.95 1.64
C LYS A 144 -22.15 17.86 1.03
N LYS A 145 -21.13 17.69 1.87
CA LYS A 145 -19.73 17.57 1.41
C LYS A 145 -19.42 16.18 0.83
N PRO A 146 -18.47 16.09 -0.12
CA PRO A 146 -18.04 14.82 -0.72
C PRO A 146 -17.18 13.95 0.22
N ASP A 147 -16.67 14.51 1.33
CA ASP A 147 -15.89 13.79 2.34
C ASP A 147 -16.73 12.78 3.18
N GLY A 148 -18.06 12.87 3.10
CA GLY A 148 -19.02 12.04 3.83
C GLY A 148 -19.58 12.67 5.12
N TRP A 149 -19.19 13.90 5.45
CA TRP A 149 -19.69 14.66 6.61
C TRP A 149 -20.59 15.80 6.16
N TRP A 150 -21.86 15.70 6.52
CA TRP A 150 -22.89 16.68 6.14
C TRP A 150 -23.11 17.65 7.28
N ILE A 151 -23.44 18.92 6.98
CA ILE A 151 -23.82 19.87 8.03
C ILE A 151 -25.33 19.74 8.25
N ALA A 152 -25.71 19.39 9.47
CA ALA A 152 -27.09 19.22 9.88
C ALA A 152 -27.47 20.17 11.01
N THR A 153 -28.77 20.30 11.25
CA THR A 153 -29.35 20.94 12.46
C THR A 153 -30.35 19.99 13.09
N ASN A 154 -30.31 19.84 14.41
CA ASN A 154 -31.23 18.97 15.15
C ASN A 154 -32.52 19.69 15.55
N SER A 155 -33.43 18.93 16.17
CA SER A 155 -34.72 19.41 16.70
C SER A 155 -34.62 20.59 17.70
N LYS A 156 -33.45 20.80 18.31
CA LYS A 156 -33.17 21.87 19.29
C LYS A 156 -32.55 23.13 18.66
N GLY A 157 -32.27 23.11 17.36
CA GLY A 157 -31.59 24.20 16.64
C GLY A 157 -30.06 24.17 16.74
N GLU A 158 -29.48 23.12 17.32
CA GLU A 158 -28.03 22.94 17.38
C GLU A 158 -27.51 22.48 16.01
N ARG A 159 -26.46 23.13 15.50
CA ARG A 159 -25.89 22.87 14.16
C ARG A 159 -24.48 22.32 14.26
N GLY A 160 -24.20 21.26 13.51
CA GLY A 160 -22.86 20.67 13.43
C GLY A 160 -22.71 19.65 12.30
N LEU A 161 -21.54 19.03 12.23
CA LEU A 161 -21.20 17.98 11.28
C LEU A 161 -21.76 16.63 11.75
N VAL A 162 -22.32 15.87 10.80
CA VAL A 162 -22.85 14.52 11.02
C VAL A 162 -22.35 13.57 9.93
N PRO A 163 -21.96 12.32 10.28
CA PRO A 163 -21.54 11.34 9.30
C PRO A 163 -22.73 10.82 8.49
N LYS A 164 -22.65 10.87 7.15
CA LYS A 164 -23.70 10.40 6.23
C LYS A 164 -24.16 8.97 6.53
N THR A 165 -23.26 8.11 6.99
CA THR A 165 -23.55 6.69 7.31
C THR A 165 -24.55 6.49 8.46
N TYR A 166 -24.84 7.53 9.24
CA TYR A 166 -25.83 7.50 10.31
C TYR A 166 -27.20 8.05 9.87
N LEU A 167 -27.37 8.46 8.61
CA LEU A 167 -28.58 9.12 8.10
C LEU A 167 -29.36 8.24 7.12
N MET A 168 -30.68 8.16 7.30
CA MET A 168 -31.62 7.51 6.39
C MET A 168 -32.62 8.53 5.83
N ALA A 169 -32.81 8.52 4.50
CA ALA A 169 -33.68 9.48 3.82
C ALA A 169 -35.17 9.14 3.97
N CYS A 170 -35.99 10.14 4.29
CA CYS A 170 -37.42 9.97 4.57
C CYS A 170 -38.27 9.94 3.28
N ASN A 171 -38.34 8.79 2.59
CA ASN A 171 -39.37 8.58 1.57
C ASN A 171 -40.76 8.45 2.23
N LYS A 172 -41.65 9.41 1.99
CA LYS A 172 -43.02 9.41 2.56
C LYS A 172 -43.88 8.34 1.90
N GLY A 173 -44.23 7.29 2.65
CA GLY A 173 -44.85 6.06 2.12
C GLY A 173 -45.72 5.25 3.09
N VAL A 174 -46.34 5.92 4.09
CA VAL A 174 -47.50 5.47 4.90
C VAL A 174 -47.48 4.03 5.48
N GLY A 175 -47.23 3.95 6.80
CA GLY A 175 -48.22 3.38 7.73
C GLY A 175 -47.97 2.00 8.36
N GLN A 176 -47.43 1.98 9.58
CA GLN A 176 -48.16 1.59 10.81
C GLN A 176 -47.30 1.87 12.07
N GLU A 177 -47.96 2.04 13.23
CA GLU A 177 -47.38 2.51 14.50
C GLU A 177 -47.54 1.46 15.65
N PRO A 178 -46.92 1.66 16.84
CA PRO A 178 -46.36 0.55 17.62
C PRO A 178 -47.15 0.19 18.90
N SER A 179 -46.53 -0.65 19.75
CA SER A 179 -46.83 -0.80 21.17
C SER A 179 -45.54 -0.85 21.98
N GLU A 180 -45.47 -0.07 23.07
CA GLU A 180 -44.33 0.07 23.96
C GLU A 180 -44.35 -0.95 25.11
N GLU A 181 -43.23 -1.17 25.79
CA GLU A 181 -43.13 -1.14 27.26
C GLU A 181 -41.64 -1.07 27.69
N GLU A 182 -41.38 -0.47 28.86
CA GLU A 182 -40.07 0.07 29.25
C GLU A 182 -39.32 -0.80 30.29
N SER A 183 -37.98 -0.70 30.34
CA SER A 183 -37.24 -0.33 31.57
C SER A 183 -35.72 -0.34 31.34
N GLU A 184 -35.07 0.83 31.45
CA GLU A 184 -33.64 0.95 31.78
C GLU A 184 -33.54 1.65 33.15
N GLU A 185 -32.57 1.25 34.00
CA GLU A 185 -32.26 1.94 35.26
C GLU A 185 -30.87 2.60 35.16
N ASP A 186 -30.76 3.86 35.58
CA ASP A 186 -29.54 4.67 35.49
C ASP A 186 -28.40 4.18 36.41
N ILE A 187 -27.15 4.32 35.94
CA ILE A 187 -25.98 4.54 36.81
C ILE A 187 -25.15 5.70 36.23
N GLU A 188 -24.70 6.58 37.12
CA GLU A 188 -24.18 7.92 36.81
C GLU A 188 -22.80 7.95 36.13
N VAL A 189 -22.55 9.05 35.39
CA VAL A 189 -21.22 9.43 34.88
C VAL A 189 -20.57 10.44 35.82
N VAL A 190 -19.28 10.30 36.09
CA VAL A 190 -18.43 11.31 36.73
C VAL A 190 -17.26 11.65 35.81
N ASP A 191 -16.95 12.93 35.69
CA ASP A 191 -16.03 13.53 34.71
C ASP A 191 -14.69 13.99 35.34
N GLU A 192 -13.84 14.59 34.52
CA GLU A 192 -12.52 15.20 34.79
C GLU A 192 -11.37 14.19 35.00
N THR A 193 -10.18 14.35 34.41
CA THR A 193 -9.53 15.56 33.87
C THR A 193 -8.86 15.34 32.51
N ALA A 194 -8.78 16.39 31.68
CA ALA A 194 -8.01 16.40 30.44
C ALA A 194 -6.48 16.54 30.65
N ASP A 195 -5.69 16.07 29.68
CA ASP A 195 -4.41 16.72 29.34
C ASP A 195 -4.20 16.73 27.81
N LYS A 196 -3.48 17.73 27.32
CA LYS A 196 -3.43 18.11 25.91
C LYS A 196 -2.37 17.33 25.14
N THR A 197 -2.80 16.53 24.16
CA THR A 197 -1.91 15.96 23.14
C THR A 197 -2.28 16.52 21.77
N GLU A 198 -1.31 17.04 21.02
CA GLU A 198 -1.55 17.65 19.71
C GLU A 198 -2.02 16.59 18.69
N ILE A 199 -3.27 16.72 18.22
CA ILE A 199 -3.87 15.81 17.25
C ILE A 199 -3.27 16.10 15.87
N LYS A 200 -2.35 15.24 15.42
CA LYS A 200 -1.84 15.29 14.04
C LYS A 200 -2.95 15.01 13.03
N ARG A 201 -2.84 15.65 11.85
CA ARG A 201 -3.70 15.37 10.69
C ARG A 201 -3.70 13.87 10.36
N ARG A 202 -4.86 13.40 9.88
CA ARG A 202 -5.04 12.05 9.35
C ARG A 202 -4.66 12.04 7.87
N THR A 203 -4.02 10.96 7.42
CA THR A 203 -3.71 10.72 6.01
C THR A 203 -4.84 9.89 5.39
N ASP A 204 -5.49 10.40 4.35
CA ASP A 204 -6.82 9.91 3.94
C ASP A 204 -6.87 8.49 3.37
N SER A 205 -5.78 7.98 2.78
CA SER A 205 -5.73 6.66 2.12
C SER A 205 -6.12 5.50 3.05
N HIS A 206 -5.51 5.43 4.24
CA HIS A 206 -5.84 4.37 5.20
C HIS A 206 -7.33 4.37 5.61
N TRP A 207 -8.02 5.51 5.51
CA TRP A 207 -9.46 5.61 5.76
C TRP A 207 -10.31 5.48 4.48
N SER A 208 -9.76 5.55 3.26
CA SER A 208 -10.47 5.10 2.05
C SER A 208 -10.55 3.59 1.98
N ALA A 209 -9.47 2.83 2.24
CA ALA A 209 -9.51 1.37 2.29
C ALA A 209 -10.51 0.85 3.34
N VAL A 210 -10.48 1.42 4.56
CA VAL A 210 -11.41 1.02 5.62
C VAL A 210 -12.86 1.41 5.27
N ARG A 211 -13.09 2.55 4.60
CA ARG A 211 -14.41 2.88 4.05
C ARG A 211 -14.83 1.95 2.91
N LYS A 212 -13.92 1.51 2.03
CA LYS A 212 -14.16 0.52 0.97
C LYS A 212 -14.58 -0.82 1.59
N ALA A 213 -13.83 -1.34 2.56
CA ALA A 213 -14.17 -2.53 3.34
C ALA A 213 -15.60 -2.46 3.91
N ILE A 214 -15.91 -1.38 4.63
CA ILE A 214 -17.20 -1.19 5.31
C ILE A 214 -18.35 -0.96 4.31
N THR A 215 -18.09 -0.42 3.12
CA THR A 215 -19.12 -0.18 2.08
C THR A 215 -19.39 -1.44 1.25
N GLU A 216 -18.34 -2.19 0.91
CA GLU A 216 -18.43 -3.49 0.21
C GLU A 216 -19.03 -4.60 1.07
N ASN A 217 -19.07 -4.44 2.41
CA ASN A 217 -19.83 -5.32 3.30
C ASN A 217 -21.27 -5.54 2.83
N ASN A 218 -21.93 -4.56 2.20
CA ASN A 218 -23.30 -4.72 1.70
C ASN A 218 -23.47 -5.88 0.71
N THR A 219 -22.46 -6.21 -0.11
CA THR A 219 -22.56 -7.36 -1.03
C THR A 219 -22.23 -8.68 -0.33
N VAL A 220 -21.27 -8.66 0.61
CA VAL A 220 -20.87 -9.84 1.39
C VAL A 220 -21.92 -10.23 2.43
N ASP A 221 -22.61 -9.27 3.05
CA ASP A 221 -23.72 -9.53 3.98
C ASP A 221 -24.97 -10.07 3.24
N VAL A 222 -25.19 -9.70 1.96
CA VAL A 222 -26.16 -10.38 1.09
C VAL A 222 -25.72 -11.83 0.84
N LEU A 223 -24.46 -12.09 0.50
CA LEU A 223 -23.94 -13.45 0.34
C LEU A 223 -24.02 -14.28 1.64
N ALA A 224 -23.79 -13.67 2.80
CA ALA A 224 -23.95 -14.32 4.10
C ALA A 224 -25.42 -14.62 4.42
N THR A 225 -26.33 -13.69 4.12
CA THR A 225 -27.79 -13.87 4.24
C THR A 225 -28.30 -15.00 3.32
N MET A 226 -27.71 -15.14 2.13
CA MET A 226 -27.97 -16.26 1.21
C MET A 226 -27.29 -17.58 1.62
N GLY A 227 -26.55 -17.62 2.74
CA GLY A 227 -25.80 -18.80 3.19
C GLY A 227 -24.60 -19.18 2.31
N ALA A 228 -24.19 -18.31 1.38
CA ALA A 228 -23.04 -18.53 0.51
C ALA A 228 -21.69 -18.29 1.24
N VAL A 229 -21.70 -17.55 2.35
CA VAL A 229 -20.50 -17.19 3.13
C VAL A 229 -20.83 -17.28 4.64
N PRO A 230 -19.91 -17.75 5.51
CA PRO A 230 -20.10 -17.68 6.96
C PRO A 230 -20.22 -16.25 7.47
N ALA A 231 -21.16 -15.98 8.38
CA ALA A 231 -21.52 -14.62 8.81
C ALA A 231 -20.38 -13.78 9.45
N GLY A 232 -19.29 -14.42 9.90
CA GLY A 232 -18.11 -13.72 10.44
C GLY A 232 -17.08 -13.28 9.39
N PHE A 233 -17.30 -13.55 8.09
CA PHE A 233 -16.38 -13.19 7.01
C PHE A 233 -16.69 -11.79 6.45
N ARG A 234 -15.68 -11.15 5.86
CA ARG A 234 -15.72 -9.78 5.29
C ARG A 234 -14.85 -9.71 4.04
N PRO A 235 -14.91 -8.64 3.22
CA PRO A 235 -13.83 -8.32 2.26
C PRO A 235 -12.45 -8.32 2.96
N SER A 236 -11.42 -8.77 2.25
CA SER A 236 -10.05 -8.86 2.80
C SER A 236 -9.42 -7.48 2.98
N THR A 237 -9.26 -7.05 4.24
CA THR A 237 -8.81 -5.69 4.59
C THR A 237 -7.39 -5.42 4.09
N LEU A 238 -6.49 -6.40 4.26
CA LEU A 238 -5.12 -6.34 3.80
C LEU A 238 -4.99 -6.61 2.28
N SER A 239 -6.04 -7.06 1.59
CA SER A 239 -6.07 -7.04 0.11
C SER A 239 -6.40 -5.65 -0.40
N GLN A 240 -7.47 -5.03 0.09
CA GLN A 240 -7.88 -3.69 -0.34
C GLN A 240 -6.78 -2.63 -0.10
N LEU A 241 -6.03 -2.74 1.00
CA LEU A 241 -4.85 -1.88 1.23
C LEU A 241 -3.71 -2.10 0.21
N LEU A 242 -3.51 -3.32 -0.30
CA LEU A 242 -2.55 -3.60 -1.38
C LEU A 242 -3.04 -3.12 -2.76
N GLU A 243 -4.36 -3.04 -2.95
CA GLU A 243 -4.99 -2.50 -4.18
C GLU A 243 -4.88 -0.96 -4.26
N GLU A 244 -4.85 -0.25 -3.12
CA GLU A 244 -4.70 1.22 -3.09
C GLU A 244 -3.34 1.74 -3.56
N GLY A 245 -2.29 0.90 -3.59
CA GLY A 245 -0.99 1.27 -4.15
C GLY A 245 0.23 0.61 -3.49
N ASN A 246 1.42 1.04 -3.94
CA ASN A 246 2.68 0.45 -3.51
C ASN A 246 3.06 0.72 -2.04
N GLN A 247 2.38 1.64 -1.35
CA GLN A 247 2.66 2.05 0.04
C GLN A 247 2.68 0.89 1.07
N PHE A 248 2.07 -0.27 0.76
CA PHE A 248 2.11 -1.48 1.61
C PHE A 248 2.82 -2.69 0.94
N GLN A 249 3.45 -2.50 -0.22
CA GLN A 249 4.21 -3.54 -0.93
C GLN A 249 5.66 -3.65 -0.41
N ALA A 250 6.32 -4.79 -0.66
CA ALA A 250 7.70 -4.99 -0.21
C ALA A 250 8.71 -4.16 -1.05
N SER A 251 8.36 -3.94 -2.33
CA SER A 251 9.00 -3.03 -3.28
C SER A 251 9.20 -1.60 -2.74
N TYR A 252 8.23 -1.06 -2.00
CA TYR A 252 8.34 0.24 -1.34
C TYR A 252 9.30 0.16 -0.14
N PHE A 253 9.09 -0.79 0.78
CA PHE A 253 9.88 -0.89 2.02
C PHE A 253 11.36 -1.26 1.82
N ILE A 254 11.76 -1.79 0.66
CA ILE A 254 13.19 -2.00 0.33
C ILE A 254 13.91 -0.71 -0.12
N GLN A 255 13.17 0.33 -0.54
CA GLN A 255 13.74 1.63 -0.94
C GLN A 255 14.32 2.39 0.25
N PRO A 256 15.32 3.27 0.03
CA PRO A 256 15.86 4.10 1.09
C PRO A 256 14.83 5.14 1.54
N GLU A 257 14.83 5.49 2.83
CA GLU A 257 14.04 6.60 3.36
C GLU A 257 14.92 7.85 3.43
N LEU A 258 14.43 8.98 2.92
CA LEU A 258 15.12 10.27 3.02
C LEU A 258 15.02 10.83 4.46
N THR A 259 15.99 11.65 4.83
CA THR A 259 15.94 12.45 6.07
C THR A 259 14.97 13.62 5.93
N PRO A 260 14.56 14.30 7.03
CA PRO A 260 13.61 15.42 6.96
C PRO A 260 14.04 16.58 6.04
N SER A 261 15.35 16.87 5.93
CA SER A 261 15.84 17.87 4.95
C SER A 261 16.03 17.33 3.54
N GLN A 262 15.84 16.02 3.32
CA GLN A 262 16.09 15.30 2.06
C GLN A 262 17.55 15.34 1.57
N LEU A 263 18.49 15.85 2.37
CA LEU A 263 19.92 15.96 2.04
C LEU A 263 20.73 14.68 2.34
N ALA A 264 20.11 13.65 2.92
CA ALA A 264 20.71 12.35 3.20
C ALA A 264 19.64 11.24 3.31
N PHE A 265 20.10 9.99 3.48
CA PHE A 265 19.24 8.84 3.77
C PHE A 265 19.23 8.52 5.27
N LYS A 266 18.04 8.26 5.80
CA LYS A 266 17.76 7.96 7.20
C LYS A 266 18.07 6.52 7.58
N ASP A 267 17.92 5.58 6.65
CA ASP A 267 18.08 4.13 6.85
C ASP A 267 19.17 3.47 5.97
N LEU A 268 19.99 4.29 5.30
CA LEU A 268 21.11 3.87 4.46
C LEU A 268 22.35 4.74 4.79
N ILE A 269 23.26 4.22 5.62
CA ILE A 269 24.44 4.95 6.10
C ILE A 269 25.69 4.09 5.84
N TRP A 270 26.76 4.71 5.34
CA TRP A 270 28.03 4.03 5.05
C TRP A 270 28.93 3.92 6.28
N ASN A 271 29.60 2.78 6.45
CA ASN A 271 30.68 2.56 7.41
C ASN A 271 32.02 2.40 6.66
N PRO A 272 32.93 3.39 6.71
CA PRO A 272 34.18 3.35 5.96
C PRO A 272 35.21 2.35 6.53
N GLU A 273 35.13 2.00 7.81
CA GLU A 273 36.04 1.01 8.43
C GLU A 273 35.82 -0.43 7.90
N LYS A 274 34.59 -0.71 7.42
CA LYS A 274 34.12 -2.05 7.01
C LYS A 274 33.70 -2.12 5.55
N ASP A 275 33.94 -1.03 4.82
CA ASP A 275 33.61 -0.81 3.40
C ASP A 275 32.17 -1.29 3.06
N THR A 276 31.18 -0.88 3.87
CA THR A 276 29.79 -1.31 3.71
C THR A 276 28.77 -0.53 4.55
N ILE A 277 27.48 -0.84 4.40
CA ILE A 277 26.36 -0.31 5.21
C ILE A 277 26.61 -0.50 6.71
N GLN A 278 26.40 0.55 7.50
CA GLN A 278 26.34 0.49 8.95
C GLN A 278 25.14 -0.36 9.42
N PRO A 279 25.33 -1.49 10.12
CA PRO A 279 24.22 -2.34 10.52
C PRO A 279 23.33 -1.64 11.57
N ARG A 280 22.03 -1.48 11.28
CA ARG A 280 21.07 -0.84 12.18
C ARG A 280 20.28 -1.87 13.01
N PRO A 281 20.49 -1.93 14.35
CA PRO A 281 19.63 -2.72 15.23
C PRO A 281 18.29 -2.02 15.44
N THR A 282 17.22 -2.80 15.47
CA THR A 282 15.82 -2.32 15.55
C THR A 282 15.17 -2.78 16.86
N ARG A 283 14.19 -2.02 17.38
CA ARG A 283 13.40 -2.37 18.58
C ARG A 283 12.76 -3.76 18.47
N VAL A 284 12.16 -4.07 17.32
CA VAL A 284 11.65 -5.40 16.96
C VAL A 284 12.59 -6.01 15.94
N SER A 285 13.10 -7.21 16.25
CA SER A 285 13.83 -8.05 15.30
C SER A 285 13.70 -9.52 15.72
N LEU A 286 12.86 -10.29 15.03
CA LEU A 286 12.55 -11.70 15.37
C LEU A 286 12.30 -12.55 14.12
N ILE A 287 12.17 -13.86 14.31
CA ILE A 287 11.63 -14.78 13.29
C ILE A 287 10.25 -15.25 13.75
N LEU A 288 9.28 -15.16 12.84
CA LEU A 288 7.95 -15.73 12.95
C LEU A 288 7.91 -17.00 12.08
N THR A 289 7.46 -18.12 12.64
CA THR A 289 7.14 -19.31 11.84
C THR A 289 5.63 -19.56 11.90
N LEU A 290 4.92 -19.49 10.77
CA LEU A 290 3.55 -19.99 10.62
C LEU A 290 3.56 -21.53 10.62
N TRP A 291 2.63 -22.17 11.35
CA TRP A 291 2.56 -23.65 11.44
C TRP A 291 1.29 -24.19 10.78
N SER A 292 0.11 -23.79 11.27
CA SER A 292 -1.16 -24.28 10.75
C SER A 292 -2.32 -23.38 11.14
N CYS A 293 -3.34 -23.29 10.29
CA CYS A 293 -4.68 -22.86 10.70
C CYS A 293 -5.58 -24.09 10.89
N LYS A 294 -6.51 -24.04 11.85
CA LYS A 294 -7.42 -25.15 12.19
C LYS A 294 -8.84 -24.65 12.36
N MET A 295 -9.80 -25.53 12.08
CA MET A 295 -11.24 -25.29 12.20
C MET A 295 -11.76 -24.10 11.36
N ILE A 296 -11.02 -23.66 10.34
CA ILE A 296 -11.43 -22.53 9.51
C ILE A 296 -12.73 -22.88 8.78
N PRO A 297 -13.78 -22.04 8.84
CA PRO A 297 -15.00 -22.28 8.09
C PRO A 297 -14.75 -22.32 6.57
N LEU A 298 -15.71 -22.86 5.83
CA LEU A 298 -15.67 -22.94 4.38
C LEU A 298 -16.79 -22.06 3.82
N PRO A 299 -16.59 -21.40 2.67
CA PRO A 299 -17.70 -20.79 1.95
C PRO A 299 -18.65 -21.87 1.39
N GLY A 300 -19.85 -21.44 1.02
CA GLY A 300 -20.86 -22.28 0.39
C GLY A 300 -20.51 -22.67 -1.05
N VAL A 301 -21.26 -23.63 -1.60
CA VAL A 301 -20.99 -24.27 -2.91
C VAL A 301 -21.10 -23.34 -4.13
N SER A 302 -21.60 -22.11 -3.95
CA SER A 302 -21.62 -21.05 -4.97
C SER A 302 -20.27 -20.36 -5.18
N ILE A 303 -19.27 -20.65 -4.35
CA ILE A 303 -17.96 -20.00 -4.32
C ILE A 303 -16.86 -21.06 -4.47
N GLN A 304 -16.08 -20.99 -5.55
CA GLN A 304 -14.90 -21.81 -5.76
C GLN A 304 -13.67 -21.11 -5.14
N VAL A 305 -13.05 -21.75 -4.14
CA VAL A 305 -11.81 -21.26 -3.53
C VAL A 305 -10.62 -21.58 -4.42
N LEU A 306 -9.94 -20.55 -4.92
CA LEU A 306 -8.73 -20.64 -5.75
C LEU A 306 -7.47 -20.70 -4.89
N SER A 307 -7.39 -19.88 -3.83
CA SER A 307 -6.24 -19.83 -2.91
C SER A 307 -6.68 -19.71 -1.46
N ARG A 308 -5.85 -20.23 -0.55
CA ARG A 308 -5.91 -20.08 0.91
C ARG A 308 -4.58 -19.51 1.35
N HIS A 309 -4.57 -18.48 2.19
CA HIS A 309 -3.33 -17.79 2.56
C HIS A 309 -3.47 -17.02 3.88
N VAL A 310 -2.35 -16.55 4.41
CA VAL A 310 -2.28 -15.57 5.48
C VAL A 310 -1.58 -14.32 4.95
N ARG A 311 -2.24 -13.16 5.03
CA ARG A 311 -1.57 -11.86 4.97
C ARG A 311 -1.19 -11.46 6.39
N LEU A 312 0.03 -10.95 6.59
CA LEU A 312 0.48 -10.47 7.89
C LEU A 312 1.31 -9.18 7.78
N CYS A 313 1.12 -8.28 8.74
CA CYS A 313 1.80 -6.99 8.80
C CYS A 313 2.04 -6.56 10.25
N LEU A 314 2.91 -5.57 10.45
CA LEU A 314 3.03 -4.85 11.73
C LEU A 314 1.90 -3.83 11.83
N PHE A 315 1.25 -3.78 12.99
CA PHE A 315 0.04 -2.99 13.22
C PHE A 315 0.10 -2.35 14.62
N ASP A 316 -0.31 -1.08 14.76
CA ASP A 316 -0.31 -0.35 16.04
C ASP A 316 -1.64 -0.43 16.82
N GLY A 317 -2.61 -1.21 16.32
CA GLY A 317 -3.98 -1.25 16.84
C GLY A 317 -4.96 -0.38 16.05
N ASN A 318 -4.46 0.53 15.19
CA ASN A 318 -5.27 1.42 14.35
C ASN A 318 -4.77 1.54 12.90
N ARG A 319 -3.48 1.33 12.63
CA ARG A 319 -2.84 1.46 11.31
C ARG A 319 -1.80 0.39 11.04
N VAL A 320 -1.64 0.06 9.76
CA VAL A 320 -0.55 -0.79 9.26
C VAL A 320 0.75 0.01 9.21
N LEU A 321 1.85 -0.60 9.66
CA LEU A 321 3.16 0.03 9.85
C LEU A 321 4.26 -0.50 8.92
N SER A 322 4.01 -1.61 8.22
CA SER A 322 4.99 -2.31 7.37
C SER A 322 4.39 -2.66 6.02
N ASN A 323 5.21 -3.24 5.15
CA ASN A 323 4.67 -4.01 4.04
C ASN A 323 3.77 -5.15 4.56
N ILE A 324 2.78 -5.52 3.77
CA ILE A 324 1.93 -6.69 3.97
C ILE A 324 2.63 -7.87 3.31
N HIS A 325 2.84 -8.95 4.06
CA HIS A 325 3.50 -10.16 3.57
C HIS A 325 2.51 -11.31 3.48
N THR A 326 2.41 -11.93 2.30
CA THR A 326 1.48 -13.03 2.01
C THR A 326 2.21 -14.37 2.01
N VAL A 327 1.69 -15.34 2.77
CA VAL A 327 2.12 -16.74 2.73
C VAL A 327 0.94 -17.61 2.32
N ARG A 328 1.08 -18.34 1.21
CA ARG A 328 0.05 -19.27 0.72
C ARG A 328 0.08 -20.56 1.53
N ALA A 329 -1.12 -21.08 1.83
CA ALA A 329 -1.29 -22.30 2.59
C ALA A 329 -1.48 -23.52 1.68
N THR A 330 -0.93 -24.65 2.11
CA THR A 330 -1.31 -25.98 1.62
C THR A 330 -2.50 -26.51 2.41
N TRP A 331 -3.25 -27.46 1.83
CA TRP A 331 -4.40 -28.08 2.47
C TRP A 331 -4.60 -29.51 1.93
N GLN A 332 -5.46 -30.30 2.57
CA GLN A 332 -5.79 -31.65 2.10
C GLN A 332 -7.31 -31.81 1.92
N PRO A 333 -7.80 -32.43 0.82
CA PRO A 333 -9.23 -32.68 0.63
C PRO A 333 -9.91 -33.50 1.74
N LYS A 334 -9.14 -34.32 2.47
CA LYS A 334 -9.63 -35.08 3.65
C LYS A 334 -9.81 -34.22 4.91
N ASN A 335 -9.27 -33.00 4.94
CA ASN A 335 -9.34 -32.08 6.08
C ASN A 335 -9.31 -30.60 5.61
N PRO A 336 -10.33 -30.14 4.88
CA PRO A 336 -10.34 -28.82 4.22
C PRO A 336 -10.39 -27.63 5.19
N LYS A 337 -10.77 -27.85 6.45
CA LYS A 337 -10.75 -26.85 7.55
C LYS A 337 -9.38 -26.71 8.23
N THR A 338 -8.38 -27.48 7.81
CA THR A 338 -7.00 -27.39 8.32
C THR A 338 -6.07 -26.96 7.19
N TRP A 339 -5.34 -25.87 7.42
CA TRP A 339 -4.39 -25.28 6.47
C TRP A 339 -2.98 -25.42 7.05
N THR A 340 -2.00 -25.75 6.22
CA THR A 340 -0.61 -26.03 6.63
C THR A 340 0.39 -25.19 5.86
N PHE A 341 1.40 -24.67 6.56
CA PHE A 341 2.49 -23.87 5.96
C PHE A 341 3.79 -24.68 6.03
N SER A 342 4.69 -24.48 5.06
CA SER A 342 5.99 -25.15 5.10
C SER A 342 6.88 -24.39 6.09
N PRO A 343 7.33 -24.99 7.21
CA PRO A 343 8.04 -24.25 8.26
C PRO A 343 9.48 -23.84 7.87
N ARG A 344 9.89 -24.17 6.64
CA ARG A 344 11.08 -23.68 5.95
C ARG A 344 11.04 -24.11 4.47
N VAL A 345 11.23 -23.20 3.53
CA VAL A 345 11.51 -23.51 2.12
C VAL A 345 12.98 -23.91 1.92
N THR A 346 13.20 -24.99 1.17
CA THR A 346 14.52 -25.46 0.72
C THR A 346 14.44 -26.07 -0.68
N GLY A 347 15.41 -25.77 -1.55
CA GLY A 347 15.43 -26.28 -2.92
C GLY A 347 14.32 -25.66 -3.80
N ILE A 348 13.64 -26.51 -4.57
CA ILE A 348 12.63 -26.12 -5.58
C ILE A 348 11.24 -25.77 -5.03
N LEU A 349 11.02 -25.89 -3.72
CA LEU A 349 9.73 -25.53 -3.12
C LEU A 349 9.50 -24.01 -3.25
N PRO A 350 8.32 -23.52 -3.71
CA PRO A 350 8.08 -22.10 -3.84
C PRO A 350 8.16 -21.35 -2.51
N SER A 351 8.91 -20.26 -2.49
CA SER A 351 9.05 -19.25 -1.42
C SER A 351 7.70 -18.77 -0.87
N LEU A 352 6.68 -18.69 -1.70
CA LEU A 352 5.33 -18.30 -1.33
C LEU A 352 4.68 -19.25 -0.31
N LEU A 353 5.19 -20.47 -0.16
CA LEU A 353 4.76 -21.46 0.85
C LEU A 353 5.62 -21.41 2.13
N ASP A 354 6.64 -20.54 2.20
CA ASP A 354 7.57 -20.42 3.33
C ASP A 354 6.88 -19.73 4.51
N GLY A 355 6.49 -20.52 5.49
CA GLY A 355 5.96 -20.01 6.75
C GLY A 355 7.01 -19.31 7.62
N ASP A 356 8.29 -19.34 7.27
CA ASP A 356 9.38 -18.76 8.07
C ASP A 356 9.73 -17.33 7.62
N CYS A 357 9.19 -16.34 8.33
CA CYS A 357 9.33 -14.92 8.02
C CYS A 357 10.26 -14.22 9.01
N PHE A 358 11.15 -13.34 8.53
CA PHE A 358 11.79 -12.34 9.39
C PHE A 358 10.84 -11.15 9.59
N ILE A 359 10.88 -10.56 10.79
CA ILE A 359 10.12 -9.34 11.11
C ILE A 359 11.07 -8.33 11.75
N ARG A 360 11.17 -7.16 11.14
CA ARG A 360 11.89 -5.98 11.65
C ARG A 360 10.91 -4.81 11.81
N SER A 361 11.03 -4.07 12.91
CA SER A 361 10.44 -2.73 13.04
C SER A 361 11.22 -1.90 14.05
N ASN A 362 11.30 -0.59 13.80
CA ASN A 362 11.81 0.39 14.74
C ASN A 362 10.75 1.41 15.20
N SER A 363 9.46 1.13 14.93
CA SER A 363 8.34 1.95 15.43
C SER A 363 8.35 2.02 16.96
N SER A 364 8.01 3.20 17.50
CA SER A 364 7.95 3.49 18.93
C SER A 364 6.60 3.16 19.59
N SER A 365 5.58 2.77 18.82
CA SER A 365 4.23 2.51 19.37
C SER A 365 4.24 1.47 20.51
N PRO A 366 3.60 1.71 21.66
CA PRO A 366 3.53 0.72 22.74
C PRO A 366 2.71 -0.50 22.30
N ASP A 367 1.62 -0.28 21.58
CA ASP A 367 0.66 -1.31 21.14
C ASP A 367 1.11 -2.12 19.92
N ILE A 368 2.34 -1.93 19.42
CA ILE A 368 2.86 -2.62 18.24
C ILE A 368 2.71 -4.15 18.35
N GLY A 369 2.05 -4.72 17.37
CA GLY A 369 1.85 -6.17 17.22
C GLY A 369 1.96 -6.63 15.78
N ILE A 370 1.78 -7.93 15.59
CA ILE A 370 1.59 -8.55 14.28
C ILE A 370 0.08 -8.76 14.10
N LEU A 371 -0.49 -8.17 13.06
CA LEU A 371 -1.82 -8.48 12.57
C LEU A 371 -1.72 -9.64 11.57
N PHE A 372 -2.62 -10.62 11.69
CA PHE A 372 -2.78 -11.75 10.78
C PHE A 372 -4.20 -11.74 10.24
N GLU A 373 -4.34 -11.81 8.93
CA GLU A 373 -5.63 -12.00 8.25
C GLU A 373 -5.56 -13.30 7.44
N LEU A 374 -6.48 -14.23 7.70
CA LEU A 374 -6.60 -15.47 6.94
C LEU A 374 -7.51 -15.18 5.74
N GLY A 375 -6.97 -15.22 4.53
CA GLY A 375 -7.74 -14.93 3.33
C GLY A 375 -8.04 -16.18 2.49
N ILE A 376 -9.15 -16.11 1.76
CA ILE A 376 -9.44 -16.97 0.60
C ILE A 376 -9.63 -16.10 -0.65
N THR A 377 -8.84 -16.38 -1.69
CA THR A 377 -9.12 -15.83 -3.03
C THR A 377 -10.09 -16.80 -3.71
N TYR A 378 -11.14 -16.26 -4.32
CA TYR A 378 -12.24 -17.06 -4.85
C TYR A 378 -12.69 -16.58 -6.24
N ILE A 379 -13.46 -17.44 -6.91
CA ILE A 379 -14.32 -17.08 -8.03
C ILE A 379 -15.77 -17.50 -7.73
N ARG A 380 -16.73 -16.65 -8.11
CA ARG A 380 -18.16 -16.90 -7.89
C ARG A 380 -18.76 -17.64 -9.08
N ASN A 381 -19.27 -18.84 -8.82
CA ASN A 381 -19.72 -19.79 -9.86
C ASN A 381 -20.91 -19.27 -10.72
N SER A 382 -21.63 -18.25 -10.23
CA SER A 382 -22.78 -17.65 -10.92
C SER A 382 -22.48 -16.40 -11.74
N THR A 383 -21.29 -15.79 -11.59
CA THR A 383 -20.94 -14.51 -12.25
C THR A 383 -19.55 -14.49 -12.88
N GLY A 384 -18.65 -15.44 -12.55
CA GLY A 384 -17.24 -15.39 -12.95
C GLY A 384 -16.40 -14.35 -12.19
N GLU A 385 -17.04 -13.59 -11.30
CA GLU A 385 -16.45 -12.56 -10.45
C GLU A 385 -15.37 -13.15 -9.53
N ARG A 386 -14.16 -12.58 -9.55
CA ARG A 386 -13.07 -12.93 -8.62
C ARG A 386 -12.98 -11.91 -7.50
N GLY A 387 -12.64 -12.37 -6.30
CA GLY A 387 -12.43 -11.50 -5.13
C GLY A 387 -11.67 -12.19 -4.01
N GLU A 388 -11.55 -11.51 -2.86
CA GLU A 388 -10.90 -12.07 -1.68
C GLU A 388 -11.69 -11.80 -0.39
N LEU A 389 -11.95 -12.87 0.38
CA LEU A 389 -12.64 -12.79 1.67
C LEU A 389 -11.68 -13.07 2.84
N SER A 390 -11.81 -12.25 3.87
CA SER A 390 -11.30 -12.49 5.21
C SER A 390 -12.09 -13.63 5.87
N CYS A 391 -11.41 -14.72 6.18
CA CYS A 391 -11.92 -15.85 6.99
C CYS A 391 -11.81 -15.60 8.50
N GLY A 392 -11.49 -14.36 8.89
CA GLY A 392 -11.19 -13.95 10.26
C GLY A 392 -9.72 -13.62 10.48
N TRP A 393 -9.47 -12.84 11.53
CA TRP A 393 -8.18 -12.22 11.84
C TRP A 393 -7.74 -12.50 13.28
N ALA A 394 -6.45 -12.31 13.54
CA ALA A 394 -5.87 -12.35 14.88
C ALA A 394 -4.78 -11.28 15.04
N PHE A 395 -4.60 -10.79 16.26
CA PHE A 395 -3.59 -9.78 16.59
C PHE A 395 -2.72 -10.25 17.75
N LEU A 396 -1.40 -10.21 17.57
CA LEU A 396 -0.40 -10.58 18.57
C LEU A 396 0.47 -9.37 18.90
N LYS A 397 0.16 -8.68 20.00
CA LYS A 397 1.04 -7.63 20.56
C LYS A 397 2.44 -8.21 20.80
N LEU A 398 3.47 -7.43 20.45
CA LEU A 398 4.87 -7.84 20.60
C LEU A 398 5.48 -7.43 21.95
N PHE A 399 4.77 -6.59 22.70
CA PHE A 399 5.11 -6.15 24.05
C PHE A 399 3.89 -6.29 24.95
N ASP A 400 4.10 -6.53 26.24
CA ASP A 400 3.04 -6.42 27.24
C ASP A 400 2.83 -4.97 27.72
N SER A 401 1.87 -4.75 28.61
CA SER A 401 1.55 -3.43 29.17
C SER A 401 2.65 -2.84 30.07
N SER A 402 3.70 -3.59 30.39
CA SER A 402 4.92 -3.10 31.07
C SER A 402 6.07 -2.80 30.09
N GLY A 403 5.85 -2.99 28.79
CA GLY A 403 6.85 -2.78 27.75
C GLY A 403 7.86 -3.93 27.59
N ILE A 404 7.62 -5.09 28.20
CA ILE A 404 8.51 -6.26 28.09
C ILE A 404 8.18 -7.02 26.79
N PRO A 405 9.19 -7.42 25.97
CA PRO A 405 8.96 -8.19 24.75
C PRO A 405 8.34 -9.57 25.03
N VAL A 406 7.38 -9.99 24.20
CA VAL A 406 6.71 -11.29 24.38
C VAL A 406 7.66 -12.48 24.19
N SER A 407 7.46 -13.51 25.02
CA SER A 407 8.29 -14.71 25.05
C SER A 407 8.41 -15.43 23.69
N SER A 408 9.60 -15.94 23.35
CA SER A 408 9.81 -16.79 22.16
C SER A 408 9.24 -18.20 22.39
N LYS A 409 7.97 -18.40 22.02
CA LYS A 409 7.24 -19.66 22.12
C LYS A 409 6.26 -19.85 20.96
N THR A 410 5.57 -20.99 20.94
CA THR A 410 4.37 -21.19 20.11
C THR A 410 3.17 -20.48 20.76
N TYR A 411 2.36 -19.83 19.96
CA TYR A 411 1.10 -19.18 20.32
C TYR A 411 -0.04 -19.82 19.54
N GLU A 412 -1.12 -20.17 20.25
CA GLU A 412 -2.38 -20.58 19.65
C GLU A 412 -3.32 -19.36 19.71
N LEU A 413 -3.56 -18.73 18.56
CA LEU A 413 -4.36 -17.51 18.44
C LEU A 413 -5.78 -17.89 18.02
N LEU A 414 -6.77 -17.52 18.83
CA LEU A 414 -8.18 -17.56 18.43
C LEU A 414 -8.43 -16.48 17.38
N LEU A 415 -9.21 -16.81 16.36
CA LEU A 415 -9.59 -15.84 15.33
C LEU A 415 -10.87 -15.09 15.75
N ASN A 416 -10.95 -13.81 15.36
CA ASN A 416 -12.15 -13.00 15.41
C ASN A 416 -12.72 -12.84 14.00
N GLY A 417 -14.05 -12.71 13.89
CA GLY A 417 -14.68 -12.35 12.63
C GLY A 417 -14.64 -10.84 12.40
N GLY A 418 -15.28 -10.38 11.33
CA GLY A 418 -15.30 -8.97 10.98
C GLY A 418 -13.96 -8.48 10.42
N THR A 419 -13.83 -7.18 10.23
CA THR A 419 -12.53 -6.53 9.95
C THR A 419 -11.70 -6.35 11.23
N PRO A 420 -10.38 -6.07 11.14
CA PRO A 420 -9.52 -5.75 12.29
C PRO A 420 -9.97 -4.57 13.17
N TYR A 421 -10.92 -3.77 12.69
CA TYR A 421 -11.48 -2.59 13.37
C TYR A 421 -12.85 -2.89 14.03
N GLU A 422 -13.53 -3.97 13.62
CA GLU A 422 -14.77 -4.45 14.22
C GLU A 422 -14.49 -5.17 15.56
N ARG A 423 -15.35 -4.98 16.55
CA ARG A 423 -15.23 -5.60 17.87
C ARG A 423 -16.37 -6.57 18.13
N GLY A 424 -16.03 -7.74 18.67
CA GLY A 424 -17.02 -8.72 19.17
C GLY A 424 -17.62 -9.66 18.13
N VAL A 425 -17.29 -9.52 16.85
CA VAL A 425 -17.76 -10.41 15.78
C VAL A 425 -17.12 -11.81 15.91
N GLU A 426 -17.95 -12.86 15.92
CA GLU A 426 -17.50 -14.26 15.94
C GLU A 426 -17.35 -14.79 14.51
N VAL A 427 -16.26 -15.52 14.22
CA VAL A 427 -15.98 -16.08 12.88
C VAL A 427 -17.08 -17.07 12.43
N ASP A 428 -17.58 -17.85 13.39
CA ASP A 428 -18.65 -18.83 13.19
C ASP A 428 -19.60 -18.80 14.40
N PRO A 429 -20.72 -18.06 14.32
CA PRO A 429 -21.70 -17.96 15.41
C PRO A 429 -22.32 -19.30 15.83
N SER A 430 -22.26 -20.36 14.99
CA SER A 430 -22.76 -21.69 15.36
C SER A 430 -21.93 -22.38 16.46
N ILE A 431 -20.75 -21.83 16.76
CA ILE A 431 -19.80 -22.34 17.78
C ILE A 431 -19.62 -21.30 18.92
N SER A 432 -20.65 -20.47 19.16
CA SER A 432 -20.54 -19.24 19.96
C SER A 432 -19.89 -19.41 21.34
N ARG A 433 -19.02 -18.45 21.70
CA ARG A 433 -18.23 -18.43 22.93
C ARG A 433 -19.09 -18.30 24.21
N ARG A 434 -20.37 -17.91 24.08
CA ARG A 434 -21.28 -17.58 25.20
C ARG A 434 -22.18 -18.74 25.68
N ALA A 435 -22.25 -19.85 24.94
CA ALA A 435 -23.31 -20.85 25.11
C ALA A 435 -22.93 -22.11 25.91
N SER A 436 -22.44 -21.99 27.16
CA SER A 436 -22.31 -23.12 28.10
C SER A 436 -22.01 -22.68 29.55
N SER A 437 -22.72 -23.27 30.53
CA SER A 437 -22.38 -23.19 31.96
C SER A 437 -21.41 -24.28 32.45
N SER A 438 -21.07 -25.26 31.60
CA SER A 438 -20.19 -26.39 31.95
C SER A 438 -18.77 -26.21 31.41
N VAL A 439 -17.78 -26.25 32.30
CA VAL A 439 -16.34 -26.10 31.99
C VAL A 439 -15.85 -27.15 30.98
N PHE A 440 -16.33 -28.39 31.08
CA PHE A 440 -15.95 -29.46 30.15
C PHE A 440 -16.47 -29.19 28.72
N HIS A 441 -17.71 -28.70 28.61
CA HIS A 441 -18.29 -28.33 27.32
C HIS A 441 -17.64 -27.06 26.75
N GLN A 442 -17.25 -26.12 27.61
CA GLN A 442 -16.49 -24.92 27.24
C GLN A 442 -15.11 -25.28 26.66
N MET A 443 -14.38 -26.23 27.26
CA MET A 443 -13.13 -26.76 26.69
C MET A 443 -13.31 -27.45 25.33
N ILE A 444 -14.43 -28.14 25.11
CA ILE A 444 -14.74 -28.75 23.80
C ILE A 444 -15.07 -27.67 22.75
N THR A 445 -15.80 -26.63 23.14
CA THR A 445 -16.15 -25.49 22.27
C THR A 445 -14.91 -24.71 21.87
N LEU A 446 -13.99 -24.44 22.80
CA LEU A 446 -12.69 -23.81 22.52
C LEU A 446 -11.83 -24.61 21.51
N LYS A 447 -11.90 -25.94 21.52
CA LYS A 447 -11.22 -26.81 20.52
C LYS A 447 -11.91 -26.86 19.15
N LYS A 448 -13.15 -26.36 19.04
CA LYS A 448 -13.89 -26.23 17.78
C LYS A 448 -13.78 -24.83 17.16
N GLN A 449 -13.38 -23.81 17.93
CA GLN A 449 -13.20 -22.44 17.44
C GLN A 449 -12.08 -22.36 16.38
N PRO A 450 -12.19 -21.49 15.37
CA PRO A 450 -11.14 -21.24 14.39
C PRO A 450 -9.85 -20.70 15.05
N GLN A 451 -8.71 -21.27 14.68
CA GLN A 451 -7.41 -21.00 15.32
C GLN A 451 -6.26 -20.90 14.32
N LEU A 452 -5.31 -20.01 14.62
CA LEU A 452 -4.02 -19.86 13.94
C LEU A 452 -2.88 -20.22 14.90
N LEU A 453 -1.99 -21.13 14.48
CA LEU A 453 -0.80 -21.51 15.25
C LEU A 453 0.45 -20.84 14.64
N VAL A 454 1.11 -20.01 15.44
CA VAL A 454 2.37 -19.33 15.09
C VAL A 454 3.46 -19.58 16.13
N LYS A 455 4.73 -19.44 15.75
CA LYS A 455 5.86 -19.60 16.66
C LYS A 455 6.82 -18.43 16.52
N LEU A 456 7.03 -17.70 17.62
CA LEU A 456 8.04 -16.64 17.69
C LEU A 456 9.40 -17.23 18.12
N ARG A 457 10.47 -16.78 17.47
CA ARG A 457 11.85 -17.21 17.75
C ARG A 457 12.80 -16.00 17.81
N SER A 458 13.64 -15.98 18.83
CA SER A 458 14.76 -15.06 18.94
C SER A 458 15.82 -15.30 17.87
N LEU A 459 16.43 -14.23 17.37
CA LEU A 459 17.50 -14.31 16.37
C LEU A 459 18.82 -14.80 16.97
N SER A 460 19.54 -15.66 16.24
CA SER A 460 20.95 -15.93 16.55
C SER A 460 21.83 -14.71 16.26
N THR A 461 23.00 -14.60 16.90
CA THR A 461 23.94 -13.48 16.68
C THR A 461 24.28 -13.27 15.21
N ARG A 462 24.48 -14.37 14.45
CA ARG A 462 24.69 -14.32 12.99
C ARG A 462 23.47 -13.78 12.26
N SER A 463 22.27 -14.29 12.57
CA SER A 463 21.03 -13.85 11.93
C SER A 463 20.71 -12.38 12.22
N LYS A 464 20.97 -11.91 13.44
CA LYS A 464 20.80 -10.51 13.84
C LYS A 464 21.79 -9.59 13.11
N GLY A 465 23.06 -9.98 13.01
CA GLY A 465 24.06 -9.23 12.24
C GLY A 465 23.72 -9.12 10.74
N ILE A 466 23.20 -10.20 10.15
CA ILE A 466 22.73 -10.27 8.76
C ILE A 466 21.50 -9.37 8.56
N LEU A 467 20.44 -9.55 9.36
CA LEU A 467 19.20 -8.77 9.24
C LEU A 467 19.39 -7.27 9.52
N ASN A 468 20.37 -6.89 10.33
CA ASN A 468 20.68 -5.47 10.58
C ASN A 468 21.21 -4.71 9.35
N LEU A 469 21.50 -5.38 8.24
CA LEU A 469 21.82 -4.75 6.95
C LEU A 469 20.56 -4.37 6.13
N LEU A 470 19.38 -4.88 6.52
CA LEU A 470 18.09 -4.58 5.88
C LEU A 470 17.40 -3.35 6.51
N PRO A 471 16.44 -2.72 5.81
CA PRO A 471 15.64 -1.60 6.32
C PRO A 471 15.06 -1.82 7.73
N GLU A 472 14.79 -0.73 8.44
CA GLU A 472 14.38 -0.78 9.85
C GLU A 472 13.00 -1.39 10.07
N THR A 473 12.10 -1.24 9.10
CA THR A 473 10.80 -1.90 9.07
C THR A 473 10.68 -2.67 7.76
N LEU A 474 10.61 -4.00 7.84
CA LEU A 474 10.44 -4.89 6.70
C LEU A 474 10.01 -6.28 7.21
N ILE A 475 9.09 -6.91 6.50
CA ILE A 475 8.69 -8.31 6.68
C ILE A 475 8.97 -9.06 5.36
N GLY A 476 9.52 -10.27 5.45
CA GLY A 476 9.69 -11.14 4.29
C GLY A 476 10.12 -12.56 4.67
N SER A 477 10.12 -13.46 3.69
CA SER A 477 10.60 -14.84 3.89
C SER A 477 12.10 -14.88 4.22
N MET A 478 12.46 -15.79 5.12
CA MET A 478 13.84 -16.12 5.45
C MET A 478 14.65 -16.62 4.24
N CYS A 479 14.02 -17.17 3.19
CA CYS A 479 14.72 -17.68 2.02
C CYS A 479 15.27 -16.59 1.08
N TYR A 480 14.75 -15.36 1.13
CA TYR A 480 15.19 -14.25 0.30
C TYR A 480 16.29 -13.36 0.91
N ILE A 481 16.60 -13.52 2.20
CA ILE A 481 17.48 -12.58 2.96
C ILE A 481 18.81 -12.28 2.24
N HIS A 482 19.43 -13.27 1.58
CA HIS A 482 20.68 -13.07 0.86
C HIS A 482 20.51 -12.17 -0.37
N LEU A 483 19.43 -12.33 -1.14
CA LEU A 483 19.12 -11.51 -2.32
C LEU A 483 18.83 -10.05 -1.91
N LEU A 484 18.03 -9.87 -0.86
CA LEU A 484 17.69 -8.55 -0.30
C LEU A 484 18.94 -7.81 0.21
N ILE A 485 19.93 -8.54 0.75
CA ILE A 485 21.20 -7.96 1.20
C ILE A 485 22.11 -7.60 0.02
N PHE A 486 22.13 -8.39 -1.06
CA PHE A 486 22.85 -7.99 -2.28
C PHE A 486 22.24 -6.71 -2.88
N TYR A 487 20.90 -6.65 -3.03
CA TYR A 487 20.22 -5.43 -3.48
C TYR A 487 20.58 -4.22 -2.60
N ARG A 488 20.42 -4.34 -1.28
CA ARG A 488 20.69 -3.22 -0.36
C ARG A 488 22.18 -2.83 -0.33
N GLN A 489 23.11 -3.76 -0.55
CA GLN A 489 24.54 -3.45 -0.69
C GLN A 489 24.82 -2.69 -1.99
N ILE A 490 24.34 -3.18 -3.14
CA ILE A 490 24.47 -2.50 -4.44
C ILE A 490 23.86 -1.11 -4.38
N LEU A 491 22.68 -0.97 -3.75
CA LEU A 491 22.04 0.33 -3.49
C LEU A 491 22.96 1.26 -2.68
N SER A 492 23.66 0.74 -1.67
CA SER A 492 24.58 1.55 -0.85
C SER A 492 25.88 1.93 -1.56
N ASP A 493 26.45 1.04 -2.38
CA ASP A 493 27.63 1.36 -3.20
C ASP A 493 27.27 2.48 -4.19
N VAL A 494 26.21 2.26 -4.96
CA VAL A 494 25.76 3.16 -6.03
C VAL A 494 25.24 4.50 -5.51
N LEU A 495 24.64 4.56 -4.31
CA LEU A 495 24.15 5.82 -3.73
C LEU A 495 25.15 6.58 -2.84
N LEU A 496 26.12 5.90 -2.21
CA LEU A 496 27.00 6.50 -1.19
C LEU A 496 28.51 6.43 -1.51
N LYS A 497 28.95 5.52 -2.38
CA LYS A 497 30.37 5.25 -2.69
C LYS A 497 30.74 5.70 -4.10
N ASP A 498 29.91 5.36 -5.08
CA ASP A 498 30.25 5.50 -6.50
C ASP A 498 29.82 6.87 -7.08
N ARG A 499 29.07 7.69 -6.33
CA ARG A 499 28.59 9.01 -6.79
C ARG A 499 29.68 10.08 -6.67
N ILE A 500 29.95 10.78 -7.78
CA ILE A 500 30.82 11.96 -7.84
C ILE A 500 30.31 13.06 -6.88
N SER A 501 28.99 13.19 -6.72
CA SER A 501 28.37 14.09 -5.75
C SER A 501 27.09 13.49 -5.20
N MET A 502 26.97 13.41 -3.87
CA MET A 502 25.73 13.04 -3.18
C MET A 502 24.58 14.06 -3.39
N GLN A 503 24.89 15.26 -3.91
CA GLN A 503 23.92 16.35 -4.14
C GLN A 503 23.29 16.31 -5.53
N SER A 504 23.78 15.46 -6.44
CA SER A 504 23.16 15.28 -7.76
C SER A 504 21.82 14.56 -7.62
N ALA A 505 20.85 14.93 -8.45
CA ALA A 505 19.56 14.26 -8.61
C ALA A 505 19.48 13.42 -9.90
N ASP A 506 20.62 13.22 -10.59
CA ASP A 506 20.65 12.62 -11.93
C ASP A 506 20.23 11.14 -11.90
N LEU A 507 19.53 10.70 -12.96
CA LEU A 507 19.12 9.32 -13.15
C LEU A 507 20.34 8.38 -13.17
N ILE A 508 20.26 7.31 -12.37
CA ILE A 508 21.37 6.39 -12.18
C ILE A 508 21.18 5.17 -13.09
N SER A 509 22.11 4.96 -14.03
CA SER A 509 22.10 3.76 -14.89
C SER A 509 22.48 2.50 -14.08
N ASN A 510 21.50 1.84 -13.48
CA ASN A 510 21.67 0.54 -12.82
C ASN A 510 20.40 -0.33 -12.96
N PRO A 511 20.42 -1.38 -13.82
CA PRO A 511 19.26 -2.22 -14.08
C PRO A 511 18.79 -3.01 -12.85
N ILE A 512 19.67 -3.36 -11.91
CA ILE A 512 19.27 -4.05 -10.67
C ILE A 512 18.49 -3.09 -9.77
N LEU A 513 18.95 -1.85 -9.62
CA LEU A 513 18.24 -0.86 -8.79
C LEU A 513 16.88 -0.49 -9.38
N ALA A 514 16.79 -0.35 -10.69
CA ALA A 514 15.55 -0.08 -11.41
C ALA A 514 14.55 -1.25 -11.36
N THR A 515 15.00 -2.50 -11.59
CA THR A 515 14.07 -3.63 -11.82
C THR A 515 13.83 -4.56 -10.61
N PHE A 516 14.75 -4.65 -9.65
CA PHE A 516 14.58 -5.53 -8.48
C PHE A 516 13.36 -5.18 -7.59
N PRO A 517 12.90 -3.92 -7.45
CA PRO A 517 11.66 -3.62 -6.71
C PRO A 517 10.43 -4.24 -7.37
N LYS A 518 10.37 -4.23 -8.72
CA LYS A 518 9.33 -4.91 -9.52
C LYS A 518 9.45 -6.43 -9.42
N LEU A 519 10.68 -6.95 -9.33
CA LEU A 519 10.95 -8.38 -9.12
C LEU A 519 10.40 -8.88 -7.77
N MET A 520 10.52 -8.09 -6.70
CA MET A 520 10.05 -8.49 -5.36
C MET A 520 8.55 -8.80 -5.28
N GLU A 521 7.74 -8.21 -6.15
CA GLU A 521 6.29 -8.48 -6.25
C GLU A 521 5.95 -9.67 -7.18
N GLN A 522 6.96 -10.39 -7.70
CA GLN A 522 6.80 -11.63 -8.49
C GLN A 522 7.56 -12.80 -7.83
N PRO A 523 6.89 -13.57 -6.93
CA PRO A 523 7.55 -14.60 -6.11
C PRO A 523 8.22 -15.72 -6.90
N ASP A 524 7.71 -16.01 -8.10
CA ASP A 524 8.22 -17.02 -9.03
C ASP A 524 9.55 -16.61 -9.68
N LEU A 525 9.70 -15.36 -10.10
CA LEU A 525 10.98 -14.81 -10.57
C LEU A 525 11.97 -14.62 -9.41
N MET A 526 11.51 -14.26 -8.21
CA MET A 526 12.36 -14.25 -7.01
C MET A 526 12.83 -15.67 -6.64
N ASP A 527 12.03 -16.71 -6.85
CA ASP A 527 12.44 -18.11 -6.73
C ASP A 527 13.41 -18.57 -7.82
N ALA A 528 13.26 -18.06 -9.05
CA ALA A 528 14.23 -18.26 -10.13
C ALA A 528 15.60 -17.68 -9.75
N LEU A 529 15.65 -16.41 -9.33
CA LEU A 529 16.88 -15.76 -8.87
C LEU A 529 17.48 -16.46 -7.64
N ARG A 530 16.66 -16.86 -6.67
CA ARG A 530 17.08 -17.64 -5.49
C ARG A 530 17.74 -18.96 -5.89
N SER A 531 17.18 -19.65 -6.88
CA SER A 531 17.66 -20.96 -7.34
C SER A 531 18.94 -20.84 -8.15
N ALA A 532 18.99 -19.92 -9.12
CA ALA A 532 20.19 -19.63 -9.91
C ALA A 532 21.35 -19.10 -9.03
N TRP A 533 21.05 -18.26 -8.03
CA TRP A 533 22.07 -17.87 -7.04
C TRP A 533 22.58 -19.07 -6.23
N ALA A 534 21.68 -19.90 -5.68
CA ALA A 534 22.10 -21.04 -4.87
C ALA A 534 22.94 -22.06 -5.68
N GLU A 535 22.61 -22.27 -6.95
CA GLU A 535 23.41 -23.06 -7.88
C GLU A 535 24.78 -22.42 -8.13
N LYS A 536 24.83 -21.15 -8.58
CA LYS A 536 26.11 -20.48 -8.87
C LYS A 536 26.99 -20.42 -7.63
N GLU A 537 26.43 -20.06 -6.47
CA GLU A 537 27.15 -20.04 -5.19
C GLU A 537 27.69 -21.43 -4.84
N SER A 538 27.01 -22.53 -5.18
CA SER A 538 27.52 -23.89 -4.89
C SER A 538 28.87 -24.18 -5.57
N THR A 539 29.14 -23.55 -6.74
CA THR A 539 30.38 -23.72 -7.51
C THR A 539 31.58 -22.92 -6.96
N LEU A 540 31.34 -21.89 -6.15
CA LEU A 540 32.37 -20.94 -5.71
C LEU A 540 33.29 -21.51 -4.61
N LYS A 541 34.59 -21.21 -4.71
CA LYS A 541 35.61 -21.61 -3.72
C LYS A 541 35.43 -20.87 -2.39
N ARG A 542 35.98 -21.44 -1.31
CA ARG A 542 35.93 -20.83 0.04
C ARG A 542 36.65 -19.48 0.18
N SER A 543 37.54 -19.14 -0.75
CA SER A 543 38.17 -17.82 -0.89
C SER A 543 37.20 -16.82 -1.52
N GLU A 544 36.67 -17.18 -2.70
CA GLU A 544 35.66 -16.42 -3.45
C GLU A 544 34.43 -16.09 -2.58
N LYS A 545 33.93 -17.04 -1.79
CA LYS A 545 32.82 -16.83 -0.83
C LYS A 545 33.13 -15.91 0.36
N ARG A 546 34.36 -15.36 0.46
CA ARG A 546 34.74 -14.36 1.48
C ARG A 546 34.98 -12.99 0.86
N ASP A 547 35.21 -12.92 -0.44
CA ASP A 547 35.35 -11.68 -1.19
C ASP A 547 33.95 -11.13 -1.50
N ARG A 548 33.67 -9.94 -0.99
CA ARG A 548 32.35 -9.32 -1.07
C ARG A 548 32.13 -8.60 -2.39
N GLU A 549 33.20 -8.09 -3.01
CA GLU A 549 33.13 -7.41 -4.30
C GLU A 549 33.01 -8.43 -5.43
N PHE A 550 33.75 -9.53 -5.31
CA PHE A 550 33.56 -10.70 -6.17
C PHE A 550 32.13 -11.26 -6.08
N LEU A 551 31.58 -11.43 -4.87
CA LEU A 551 30.21 -11.92 -4.71
C LEU A 551 29.16 -10.96 -5.28
N LYS A 552 29.33 -9.63 -5.16
CA LYS A 552 28.47 -8.65 -5.86
C LYS A 552 28.59 -8.78 -7.38
N SER A 553 29.80 -8.86 -7.91
CA SER A 553 30.05 -9.05 -9.36
C SER A 553 29.39 -10.33 -9.90
N VAL A 554 29.50 -11.45 -9.17
CA VAL A 554 28.81 -12.70 -9.54
C VAL A 554 27.30 -12.58 -9.40
N PHE A 555 26.78 -11.83 -8.42
CA PHE A 555 25.35 -11.57 -8.29
C PHE A 555 24.80 -10.75 -9.46
N PHE A 556 25.54 -9.73 -9.95
CA PHE A 556 25.18 -8.99 -11.16
C PHE A 556 25.06 -9.93 -12.37
N LEU A 557 26.05 -10.79 -12.60
CA LEU A 557 26.00 -11.77 -13.70
C LEU A 557 24.79 -12.72 -13.56
N VAL A 558 24.58 -13.31 -12.37
CA VAL A 558 23.42 -14.18 -12.11
C VAL A 558 22.08 -13.43 -12.31
N TYR A 559 21.99 -12.15 -11.95
CA TYR A 559 20.77 -11.36 -12.19
C TYR A 559 20.48 -11.18 -13.68
N HIS A 560 21.52 -10.86 -14.47
CA HIS A 560 21.42 -10.66 -15.92
C HIS A 560 21.23 -11.97 -16.71
N ASP A 561 21.82 -13.08 -16.28
CA ASP A 561 21.63 -14.40 -16.91
C ASP A 561 20.32 -15.11 -16.46
N CYS A 562 19.60 -14.57 -15.46
CA CYS A 562 18.40 -15.19 -14.87
C CYS A 562 17.12 -14.37 -15.04
N VAL A 563 16.99 -13.23 -14.37
CA VAL A 563 15.68 -12.55 -14.20
C VAL A 563 15.52 -11.29 -15.04
N PHE A 564 16.60 -10.58 -15.34
CA PHE A 564 16.52 -9.38 -16.19
C PHE A 564 15.88 -9.67 -17.58
N PRO A 565 16.23 -10.75 -18.31
CA PRO A 565 15.59 -11.07 -19.59
C PRO A 565 14.14 -11.51 -19.45
N LEU A 566 13.81 -12.23 -18.37
CA LEU A 566 12.45 -12.73 -18.09
C LEU A 566 11.48 -11.57 -17.83
N LEU A 567 11.91 -10.51 -17.14
CA LEU A 567 11.09 -9.32 -16.88
C LEU A 567 10.63 -8.59 -18.16
N GLN A 568 11.43 -8.68 -19.24
CA GLN A 568 11.18 -8.01 -20.53
C GLN A 568 10.76 -8.96 -21.66
N SER A 569 10.61 -10.26 -21.35
CA SER A 569 10.12 -11.26 -22.30
C SER A 569 8.65 -11.00 -22.64
N THR A 570 8.27 -11.10 -23.92
CA THR A 570 6.85 -11.10 -24.30
C THR A 570 6.19 -12.47 -24.09
N PHE A 571 7.00 -13.54 -23.95
CA PHE A 571 6.50 -14.89 -23.71
C PHE A 571 6.15 -15.18 -22.25
N LEU A 572 6.61 -14.37 -21.30
CA LEU A 572 6.25 -14.53 -19.88
C LEU A 572 4.89 -13.85 -19.63
N PRO A 573 3.81 -14.59 -19.33
CA PRO A 573 2.51 -13.99 -19.05
C PRO A 573 2.57 -13.10 -17.80
N GLU A 574 1.65 -12.15 -17.68
CA GLU A 574 1.53 -11.32 -16.47
C GLU A 574 1.28 -12.18 -15.22
N HIS A 575 1.85 -11.77 -14.08
CA HIS A 575 1.66 -12.49 -12.82
C HIS A 575 0.24 -12.27 -12.30
N LYS A 576 -0.60 -13.30 -12.33
CA LYS A 576 -1.97 -13.27 -11.81
C LYS A 576 -2.06 -14.11 -10.53
N TRP A 577 -2.35 -13.45 -9.42
CA TRP A 577 -2.45 -14.10 -8.11
C TRP A 577 -3.57 -15.15 -8.09
N ALA A 578 -3.25 -16.36 -7.60
CA ALA A 578 -4.20 -17.46 -7.41
C ALA A 578 -4.84 -17.95 -8.71
N ASP A 579 -4.12 -17.82 -9.83
CA ASP A 579 -4.54 -18.29 -11.15
C ASP A 579 -3.63 -19.47 -11.56
N GLU A 580 -4.12 -20.69 -11.36
CA GLU A 580 -3.31 -21.92 -11.52
C GLU A 580 -2.80 -22.11 -12.96
N GLU A 581 -3.56 -21.67 -13.97
CA GLU A 581 -3.17 -21.74 -15.37
C GLU A 581 -2.07 -20.69 -15.70
N SER A 582 -2.23 -19.46 -15.23
CA SER A 582 -1.22 -18.39 -15.35
C SER A 582 0.08 -18.75 -14.61
N GLU A 583 -0.03 -19.24 -13.37
CA GLU A 583 1.12 -19.64 -12.56
C GLU A 583 1.86 -20.84 -13.16
N ALA A 584 1.14 -21.86 -13.66
CA ALA A 584 1.76 -23.00 -14.34
C ALA A 584 2.43 -22.60 -15.68
N SER A 585 1.80 -21.71 -16.44
CA SER A 585 2.34 -21.20 -17.71
C SER A 585 3.61 -20.38 -17.49
N ARG A 586 3.59 -19.47 -16.49
CA ARG A 586 4.77 -18.70 -16.07
C ARG A 586 5.88 -19.61 -15.58
N TRP A 587 5.58 -20.57 -14.70
CA TRP A 587 6.56 -21.54 -14.22
C TRP A 587 7.23 -22.31 -15.36
N LYS A 588 6.46 -22.76 -16.36
CA LYS A 588 7.02 -23.44 -17.53
C LYS A 588 7.98 -22.53 -18.31
N VAL A 589 7.57 -21.30 -18.65
CA VAL A 589 8.42 -20.34 -19.39
C VAL A 589 9.71 -20.05 -18.63
N ILE A 590 9.63 -19.87 -17.31
CA ILE A 590 10.80 -19.68 -16.43
C ILE A 590 11.70 -20.92 -16.46
N ALA A 591 11.15 -22.13 -16.29
CA ALA A 591 11.92 -23.37 -16.25
C ALA A 591 12.61 -23.69 -17.59
N ASP A 592 11.90 -23.52 -18.72
CA ASP A 592 12.44 -23.72 -20.06
C ASP A 592 13.57 -22.71 -20.36
N PHE A 593 13.42 -21.44 -19.97
CA PHE A 593 14.45 -20.40 -20.11
C PHE A 593 15.70 -20.69 -19.28
N LEU A 594 15.54 -21.01 -17.98
CA LEU A 594 16.68 -21.32 -17.10
C LEU A 594 17.46 -22.54 -17.62
N LYS A 595 16.75 -23.56 -18.10
CA LYS A 595 17.36 -24.75 -18.71
C LYS A 595 18.14 -24.41 -19.98
N GLN A 596 17.59 -23.57 -20.86
CA GLN A 596 18.30 -23.12 -22.07
C GLN A 596 19.60 -22.36 -21.70
N ASN A 597 19.56 -21.50 -20.69
CA ASN A 597 20.76 -20.77 -20.27
C ASN A 597 21.81 -21.67 -19.63
N GLN A 598 21.40 -22.70 -18.86
CA GLN A 598 22.32 -23.76 -18.37
C GLN A 598 22.95 -24.57 -19.53
N GLU A 599 22.20 -24.85 -20.61
CA GLU A 599 22.71 -25.56 -21.79
C GLU A 599 23.61 -24.70 -22.71
N LYS A 600 23.65 -23.37 -22.49
CA LYS A 600 24.33 -22.39 -23.37
C LYS A 600 25.36 -21.51 -22.65
N ASP A 601 25.50 -21.65 -21.33
CA ASP A 601 26.39 -20.91 -20.42
C ASP A 601 26.18 -19.36 -20.37
N SER A 602 25.14 -18.82 -21.03
CA SER A 602 24.69 -17.42 -20.87
C SER A 602 23.28 -17.18 -21.45
N ALA A 603 22.55 -16.22 -20.88
CA ALA A 603 21.30 -15.69 -21.44
C ALA A 603 21.47 -14.93 -22.76
N LEU A 604 22.69 -14.50 -23.12
CA LEU A 604 22.95 -13.80 -24.38
C LEU A 604 22.54 -14.62 -25.62
N TYR A 605 22.62 -15.95 -25.56
CA TYR A 605 22.12 -16.81 -26.65
C TYR A 605 20.60 -16.72 -26.79
N SER A 606 19.86 -16.62 -25.69
CA SER A 606 18.41 -16.44 -25.71
C SER A 606 18.07 -15.04 -26.23
N LEU A 607 18.63 -13.99 -25.61
CA LEU A 607 18.41 -12.56 -25.95
C LEU A 607 18.73 -12.16 -27.40
N LEU A 608 19.65 -12.88 -28.06
CA LEU A 608 20.09 -12.61 -29.43
C LEU A 608 19.48 -13.57 -30.46
N SER A 609 18.57 -14.46 -30.04
CA SER A 609 17.88 -15.37 -30.95
C SER A 609 16.79 -14.65 -31.74
N SER A 610 16.68 -14.92 -33.04
CA SER A 610 15.53 -14.47 -33.86
C SER A 610 14.21 -15.13 -33.45
N GLU A 611 14.26 -16.15 -32.58
CA GLU A 611 13.08 -16.79 -31.98
C GLU A 611 12.64 -16.11 -30.68
N SER A 612 13.47 -15.21 -30.12
CA SER A 612 13.16 -14.46 -28.90
C SER A 612 12.48 -13.12 -29.22
N VAL A 613 11.24 -12.94 -28.76
CA VAL A 613 10.55 -11.65 -28.86
C VAL A 613 10.58 -10.96 -27.50
N HIS A 614 11.22 -9.80 -27.46
CA HIS A 614 11.33 -8.94 -26.29
C HIS A 614 10.47 -7.69 -26.45
N LYS A 615 10.11 -7.06 -25.33
CA LYS A 615 9.47 -5.74 -25.34
C LYS A 615 10.43 -4.71 -25.93
N ALA A 616 9.87 -3.65 -26.52
CA ALA A 616 10.68 -2.51 -26.94
C ALA A 616 11.38 -1.91 -25.73
N PHE A 617 12.69 -1.65 -25.85
CA PHE A 617 13.53 -1.17 -24.75
C PHE A 617 13.04 0.17 -24.21
N ASP A 618 12.75 0.22 -22.91
CA ASP A 618 12.41 1.44 -22.18
C ASP A 618 13.60 1.88 -21.31
N ILE A 619 13.90 3.19 -21.29
CA ILE A 619 15.02 3.71 -20.49
C ILE A 619 14.83 3.49 -18.98
N SER A 620 13.59 3.37 -18.50
CA SER A 620 13.25 3.04 -17.10
C SER A 620 13.68 1.62 -16.68
N GLU A 621 14.05 0.74 -17.63
CA GLU A 621 14.64 -0.57 -17.32
C GLU A 621 16.05 -0.47 -16.73
N ILE A 622 16.75 0.64 -17.02
CA ILE A 622 18.12 0.91 -16.54
C ILE A 622 18.20 2.15 -15.66
N ALA A 623 17.29 3.13 -15.82
CA ALA A 623 17.31 4.40 -15.09
C ALA A 623 16.63 4.27 -13.72
N TYR A 624 17.45 4.20 -12.66
CA TYR A 624 17.01 4.28 -11.28
C TYR A 624 16.93 5.76 -10.83
N ASP A 625 15.70 6.25 -10.68
CA ASP A 625 15.40 7.51 -9.99
C ASP A 625 15.28 7.26 -8.48
N PHE A 626 16.29 7.69 -7.71
CA PHE A 626 16.25 7.53 -6.25
C PHE A 626 15.34 8.54 -5.54
N LEU A 627 14.90 9.63 -6.19
CA LEU A 627 13.99 10.62 -5.58
C LEU A 627 12.53 10.22 -5.75
N GLY A 628 12.14 9.75 -6.94
CA GLY A 628 10.81 9.19 -7.19
C GLY A 628 10.57 7.86 -6.46
N GLN A 629 11.62 7.04 -6.27
CA GLN A 629 11.53 5.77 -5.54
C GLN A 629 11.75 5.89 -4.03
N ALA A 630 12.41 6.94 -3.52
CA ALA A 630 12.67 7.06 -2.07
C ALA A 630 11.38 7.13 -1.25
N ARG A 631 11.39 6.47 -0.09
CA ARG A 631 10.30 6.54 0.87
C ARG A 631 10.24 7.93 1.47
N LYS A 632 9.11 8.63 1.25
CA LYS A 632 8.79 9.90 1.89
C LYS A 632 8.45 9.62 3.35
N SER A 633 9.09 10.33 4.28
CA SER A 633 8.92 10.07 5.71
C SER A 633 7.52 10.48 6.17
N SER A 634 6.87 9.67 7.01
CA SER A 634 5.48 9.85 7.49
C SER A 634 5.29 11.01 8.48
N ALA A 635 6.13 12.03 8.39
CA ALA A 635 6.05 13.31 9.10
C ALA A 635 5.70 14.49 8.17
N SER A 636 5.58 14.27 6.84
CA SER A 636 5.36 15.31 5.83
C SER A 636 4.01 15.18 5.08
N VAL A 637 2.95 14.78 5.78
CA VAL A 637 1.53 14.80 5.35
C VAL A 637 0.67 15.17 6.56
#